data_AF-A0AA47MNE8-F1
#
_entry.id   AF-A0AA47MNE8-F1
#
_cell.length_a   1.000
_cell.length_b   1.000
_cell.length_c   1.000
_cell.angle_alpha   90.00
_cell.angle_beta   90.00
_cell.angle_gamma   90.00
#
_symmetry.space_group_name_H-M   'P 1'
#
loop_
_entity.id
_entity.type
_entity.pdbx_description
1 polymer ?
#
loop_
_entity_poly.entity_id
_entity_poly.type
_entity_poly.pdbx_seq_one_letter_code
_entity_poly.pdbx_strand_id
1 'polypeptide(L)'
;MEDIITDGAPVEGEKQGELLELEKRKKEAKNARKNKCAALTRKLNRITELMTDTVNLHKVKENVQKYNDMFEEFNDLHKQYQQFLSQEECTADTDQWYEPKLININEFKSKAEQWIQSCPVQQHLSSQSEFT
;
A
#
# COMPACT_ATOMS: atom_id res chain seq x y z
N MET A 1 -16.52 49.07 38.96
CA MET A 1 -15.89 49.20 37.63
C MET A 1 -15.76 47.78 37.16
N GLU A 2 -16.71 47.32 36.35
CA GLU A 2 -16.79 45.93 35.91
C GLU A 2 -15.90 45.81 34.67
N ASP A 3 -14.78 45.08 34.80
CA ASP A 3 -13.94 44.70 33.67
C ASP A 3 -14.66 43.58 32.90
N ILE A 4 -15.26 43.96 31.79
CA ILE A 4 -15.78 43.03 30.79
C ILE A 4 -14.57 42.46 30.05
N ILE A 5 -14.12 41.28 30.46
CA ILE A 5 -13.22 40.44 29.67
C ILE A 5 -14.08 39.84 28.56
N THR A 6 -14.09 40.48 27.39
CA THR A 6 -14.66 39.89 26.18
C THR A 6 -13.80 38.70 25.79
N ASP A 7 -14.37 37.52 26.02
CA ASP A 7 -13.89 36.23 25.56
C ASP A 7 -13.60 36.30 24.05
N GLY A 8 -12.34 36.05 23.69
CA GLY A 8 -11.85 36.15 22.32
C GLY A 8 -12.40 35.00 21.49
N ALA A 9 -13.52 35.23 20.80
CA ALA A 9 -14.00 34.34 19.76
C ALA A 9 -12.91 34.18 18.68
N PRO A 10 -12.54 32.93 18.29
CA PRO A 10 -11.55 32.72 17.24
C PRO A 10 -12.04 33.34 15.94
N VAL A 11 -11.16 34.11 15.31
CA VAL A 11 -11.46 34.96 14.17
C VAL A 11 -11.83 34.06 12.98
N GLU A 12 -12.96 34.33 12.32
CA GLU A 12 -13.54 33.50 11.25
C GLU A 12 -12.53 33.09 10.14
N GLY A 13 -11.50 33.92 9.90
CA GLY A 13 -10.42 33.63 8.96
C GLY A 13 -9.45 32.52 9.39
N GLU A 14 -9.26 32.29 10.70
CA GLU A 14 -8.40 31.21 11.22
C GLU A 14 -9.05 29.84 10.97
N LYS A 15 -10.36 29.72 11.26
CA LYS A 15 -11.15 28.51 10.98
C LYS A 15 -11.18 28.16 9.49
N GLN A 16 -11.19 29.17 8.64
CA GLN A 16 -11.20 28.99 7.19
C GLN A 16 -9.83 28.54 6.66
N GLY A 17 -8.73 29.04 7.24
CA GLY A 17 -7.38 28.56 6.95
C GLY A 17 -7.13 27.11 7.38
N GLU A 18 -7.60 26.74 8.58
CA GLU A 18 -7.49 25.36 9.10
C GLU A 18 -8.25 24.35 8.24
N LEU A 19 -9.46 24.71 7.78
CA LEU A 19 -10.27 23.86 6.91
C LEU A 19 -9.57 23.60 5.56
N LEU A 20 -9.02 24.65 4.94
CA LEU A 20 -8.30 24.53 3.67
C LEU A 20 -7.05 23.65 3.78
N GLU A 21 -6.30 23.78 4.89
CA GLU A 21 -5.13 22.94 5.15
C GLU A 21 -5.51 21.48 5.39
N LEU A 22 -6.62 21.21 6.09
CA LEU A 22 -7.14 19.86 6.29
C LEU A 22 -7.55 19.21 4.95
N GLU A 23 -8.27 19.92 4.09
CA GLU A 23 -8.66 19.43 2.77
C GLU A 23 -7.45 19.11 1.89
N LYS A 24 -6.42 19.97 1.94
CA LYS A 24 -5.15 19.74 1.23
C LYS A 24 -4.48 18.44 1.71
N ARG A 25 -4.32 18.24 3.02
CA ARG A 25 -3.72 17.02 3.59
C ARG A 25 -4.51 15.77 3.24
N LYS A 26 -5.85 15.84 3.33
CA LYS A 26 -6.75 14.75 2.90
C LYS A 26 -6.51 14.37 1.44
N LYS A 27 -6.39 15.36 0.54
CA LYS A 27 -6.11 15.15 -0.88
C LYS A 27 -4.72 14.54 -1.11
N GLU A 28 -3.71 15.03 -0.42
CA GLU A 28 -2.33 14.51 -0.51
C GLU A 28 -2.24 13.05 -0.04
N ALA A 29 -2.83 12.73 1.12
CA ALA A 29 -2.90 11.36 1.64
C ALA A 29 -3.65 10.41 0.67
N LYS A 30 -4.77 10.88 0.09
CA LYS A 30 -5.52 10.13 -0.92
C LYS A 30 -4.68 9.83 -2.16
N ASN A 31 -3.89 10.80 -2.61
CA ASN A 31 -3.04 10.64 -3.78
C ASN A 31 -1.87 9.71 -3.49
N ALA A 32 -1.24 9.83 -2.31
CA ALA A 32 -0.14 8.97 -1.89
C ALA A 32 -0.53 7.48 -1.91
N ARG A 33 -1.65 7.12 -1.27
CA ARG A 33 -2.13 5.72 -1.28
C ARG A 33 -2.51 5.23 -2.68
N LYS A 34 -3.09 6.09 -3.53
CA LYS A 34 -3.46 5.74 -4.92
C LYS A 34 -2.21 5.47 -5.76
N ASN A 35 -1.19 6.31 -5.63
CA ASN A 35 0.08 6.14 -6.32
C ASN A 35 0.78 4.86 -5.89
N LYS A 36 0.75 4.53 -4.59
CA LYS A 36 1.28 3.26 -4.08
C LYS A 36 0.50 2.06 -4.61
N CYS A 37 -0.84 2.12 -4.62
CA CYS A 37 -1.67 1.07 -5.24
C CYS A 37 -1.33 0.85 -6.71
N ALA A 38 -1.12 1.92 -7.49
CA ALA A 38 -0.70 1.80 -8.89
C ALA A 38 0.71 1.18 -9.02
N ALA A 39 1.63 1.49 -8.10
CA ALA A 39 2.95 0.87 -8.04
C ALA A 39 2.87 -0.63 -7.72
N LEU A 40 2.00 -1.03 -6.79
CA LEU A 40 1.69 -2.43 -6.51
C LEU A 40 1.18 -3.14 -7.75
N THR A 41 0.21 -2.57 -8.46
CA THR A 41 -0.31 -3.17 -9.72
C THR A 41 0.79 -3.38 -10.75
N ARG A 42 1.70 -2.42 -10.95
CA ARG A 42 2.85 -2.59 -11.87
C ARG A 42 3.78 -3.71 -11.42
N LYS A 43 4.07 -3.78 -10.12
CA LYS A 43 4.95 -4.82 -9.54
C LYS A 43 4.32 -6.21 -9.65
N LEU A 44 3.01 -6.31 -9.40
CA LEU A 44 2.21 -7.51 -9.61
C LEU A 44 2.35 -7.99 -11.04
N ASN A 45 2.07 -7.13 -12.03
CA ASN A 45 2.17 -7.51 -13.44
C ASN A 45 3.57 -8.02 -13.79
N ARG A 46 4.61 -7.36 -13.27
CA ARG A 46 5.99 -7.79 -13.47
C ARG A 46 6.28 -9.17 -12.87
N ILE A 47 5.73 -9.47 -11.69
CA ILE A 47 5.88 -10.80 -11.07
C ILE A 47 5.14 -11.84 -11.90
N THR A 48 3.91 -11.56 -12.32
CA THR A 48 3.12 -12.45 -13.19
C THR A 48 3.86 -12.79 -14.49
N GLU A 49 4.54 -11.82 -15.11
CA GLU A 49 5.40 -12.09 -16.28
C GLU A 49 6.55 -13.05 -15.95
N LEU A 50 7.23 -12.84 -14.82
CA LEU A 50 8.34 -13.70 -14.39
C LEU A 50 7.89 -15.13 -14.08
N MET A 51 6.66 -15.27 -13.56
CA MET A 51 6.04 -16.56 -13.25
C MET A 51 5.72 -17.41 -14.50
N THR A 52 5.92 -16.89 -15.72
CA THR A 52 5.75 -17.69 -16.94
C THR A 52 6.85 -18.73 -17.14
N ASP A 53 7.98 -18.59 -16.45
CA ASP A 53 9.12 -19.50 -16.55
C ASP A 53 9.74 -19.78 -15.17
N THR A 54 9.78 -21.07 -14.80
CA THR A 54 10.36 -21.57 -13.54
C THR A 54 11.84 -21.25 -13.36
N VAL A 55 12.59 -20.98 -14.44
CA VAL A 55 13.98 -20.49 -14.37
C VAL A 55 14.07 -19.17 -13.60
N ASN A 56 12.99 -18.38 -13.54
CA ASN A 56 12.94 -17.12 -12.83
C ASN A 56 12.61 -17.25 -11.32
N LEU A 57 12.56 -18.47 -10.75
CA LEU A 57 12.15 -18.70 -9.36
C LEU A 57 12.80 -17.75 -8.35
N HIS A 58 14.12 -17.56 -8.43
CA HIS A 58 14.84 -16.67 -7.52
C HIS A 58 14.38 -15.21 -7.67
N LYS A 59 14.27 -14.72 -8.91
CA LYS A 59 13.76 -13.37 -9.20
C LYS A 59 12.32 -13.19 -8.74
N VAL A 60 11.47 -14.19 -8.91
CA VAL A 60 10.08 -14.16 -8.42
C VAL A 60 10.06 -14.01 -6.90
N LYS A 61 10.83 -14.82 -6.16
CA LYS A 61 10.92 -14.73 -4.68
C LYS A 61 11.36 -13.34 -4.21
N GLU A 62 12.42 -12.78 -4.80
CA GLU A 62 12.87 -11.42 -4.46
C GLU A 62 11.81 -10.35 -4.76
N ASN A 63 11.11 -10.47 -5.88
CA ASN A 63 10.10 -9.49 -6.26
C ASN A 63 8.84 -9.62 -5.40
N VAL A 64 8.46 -10.83 -4.97
CA VAL A 64 7.38 -11.07 -4.01
C VAL A 64 7.71 -10.47 -2.65
N GLN A 65 8.94 -10.61 -2.16
CA GLN A 65 9.34 -9.95 -0.90
C GLN A 65 9.17 -8.42 -1.01
N LYS A 66 9.75 -7.81 -2.06
CA LYS A 66 9.59 -6.36 -2.32
C LYS A 66 8.13 -5.94 -2.47
N TYR A 67 7.30 -6.80 -3.04
CA TYR A 67 5.86 -6.55 -3.18
C TYR A 67 5.16 -6.52 -1.81
N ASN A 68 5.53 -7.43 -0.89
CA ASN A 68 5.00 -7.44 0.47
C ASN A 68 5.39 -6.16 1.23
N ASP A 69 6.64 -5.72 1.15
CA ASP A 69 7.09 -4.48 1.79
C ASP A 69 6.29 -3.26 1.26
N MET A 70 6.09 -3.19 -0.07
CA MET A 70 5.27 -2.14 -0.68
C MET A 70 3.80 -2.21 -0.27
N PHE A 71 3.30 -3.41 0.03
CA PHE A 71 1.92 -3.63 0.46
C PHE A 71 1.70 -3.16 1.90
N GLU A 72 2.67 -3.38 2.79
CA GLU A 72 2.64 -2.82 4.13
C GLU A 72 2.59 -1.28 4.09
N GLU A 73 3.44 -0.66 3.27
CA GLU A 73 3.43 0.80 3.08
C GLU A 73 2.08 1.30 2.51
N PHE A 74 1.46 0.54 1.60
CA PHE A 74 0.12 0.86 1.10
C PHE A 74 -0.94 0.86 2.21
N ASN A 75 -0.91 -0.13 3.09
CA ASN A 75 -1.84 -0.23 4.23
C ASN A 75 -1.63 0.94 5.20
N ASP A 76 -0.39 1.32 5.46
CA ASP A 76 -0.08 2.46 6.33
C ASP A 76 -0.51 3.80 5.72
N LEU A 77 -0.34 3.98 4.41
CA LEU A 77 -0.87 5.13 3.69
C LEU A 77 -2.40 5.17 3.70
N HIS A 78 -3.06 4.01 3.64
CA HIS A 78 -4.52 3.92 3.76
C HIS A 78 -5.00 4.33 5.15
N LYS A 79 -4.37 3.82 6.22
CA LYS A 79 -4.66 4.22 7.61
C LYS A 79 -4.45 5.72 7.82
N GLN A 80 -3.36 6.28 7.30
CA GLN A 80 -3.12 7.74 7.35
C GLN A 80 -4.22 8.52 6.65
N TYR A 81 -4.69 8.07 5.48
CA TYR A 81 -5.81 8.74 4.81
C TYR A 81 -7.10 8.67 5.62
N GLN A 82 -7.39 7.54 6.28
CA GLN A 82 -8.58 7.38 7.13
C GLN A 82 -8.60 8.37 8.32
N GLN A 83 -7.44 8.84 8.80
CA GLN A 83 -7.38 9.86 9.85
C GLN A 83 -8.00 11.21 9.43
N PHE A 84 -8.15 11.46 8.14
CA PHE A 84 -8.75 12.69 7.59
C PHE A 84 -10.21 12.52 7.17
N LEU A 85 -10.82 11.36 7.45
CA LEU A 85 -12.18 11.03 7.05
C LEU A 85 -13.12 11.04 8.24
N SER A 86 -14.38 11.36 7.98
CA SER A 86 -15.45 11.00 8.90
C SER A 86 -15.64 9.47 8.94
N GLN A 87 -16.32 8.96 9.97
CA GLN A 87 -16.61 7.53 10.05
C GLN A 87 -17.41 7.02 8.84
N GLU A 88 -18.37 7.82 8.36
CA GLU A 88 -19.17 7.48 7.17
C GLU A 88 -18.31 7.42 5.90
N GLU A 89 -17.42 8.41 5.72
CA GLU A 89 -16.48 8.43 4.61
C GLU A 89 -15.50 7.25 4.66
N CYS A 90 -15.03 6.88 5.86
CA CYS A 90 -14.18 5.70 6.08
C CYS A 90 -14.87 4.42 5.63
N THR A 91 -16.13 4.20 6.06
CA THR A 91 -16.90 3.02 5.69
C THR A 91 -17.11 2.96 4.17
N ALA A 92 -17.59 4.06 3.58
CA ALA A 92 -17.82 4.12 2.14
C ALA A 92 -16.54 3.88 1.32
N ASP A 93 -15.42 4.48 1.73
CA ASP A 93 -14.13 4.30 1.06
C ASP A 93 -13.60 2.87 1.20
N THR A 94 -13.79 2.25 2.38
CA THR A 94 -13.38 0.88 2.66
C THR A 94 -14.13 -0.09 1.75
N ASP A 95 -15.46 -0.01 1.74
CA ASP A 95 -16.33 -0.93 1.01
C ASP A 95 -16.20 -0.76 -0.51
N GLN A 96 -16.11 0.48 -1.00
CA GLN A 96 -16.17 0.76 -2.43
C GLN A 96 -14.80 0.74 -3.10
N TRP A 97 -13.70 0.95 -2.35
CA TRP A 97 -12.37 1.09 -2.93
C TRP A 97 -11.32 0.20 -2.31
N TYR A 98 -11.17 0.19 -0.98
CA TYR A 98 -10.04 -0.49 -0.34
C TYR A 98 -10.18 -2.02 -0.32
N GLU A 99 -11.31 -2.54 0.17
CA GLU A 99 -11.58 -3.99 0.23
C GLU A 99 -11.52 -4.65 -1.17
N PRO A 100 -12.14 -4.08 -2.22
CA PRO A 100 -11.96 -4.61 -3.57
C PRO A 100 -10.50 -4.69 -4.03
N LYS A 101 -9.62 -3.80 -3.58
CA LYS A 101 -8.18 -3.88 -3.88
C LYS A 101 -7.49 -4.95 -3.05
N LEU A 102 -7.85 -5.10 -1.77
CA LEU A 102 -7.31 -6.15 -0.92
C LEU A 102 -7.61 -7.55 -1.45
N ILE A 103 -8.84 -7.80 -1.93
CA ILE A 103 -9.21 -9.08 -2.54
C ILE A 103 -8.24 -9.44 -3.68
N ASN A 104 -8.06 -8.52 -4.64
CA ASN A 104 -7.15 -8.73 -5.77
C ASN A 104 -5.69 -8.96 -5.33
N ILE A 105 -5.23 -8.22 -4.32
CA ILE A 105 -3.88 -8.35 -3.79
C ILE A 105 -3.68 -9.72 -3.13
N ASN A 106 -4.64 -10.15 -2.30
CA ASN A 106 -4.59 -11.42 -1.59
C ASN A 106 -4.66 -12.60 -2.56
N GLU A 107 -5.53 -12.54 -3.57
CA GLU A 107 -5.56 -13.55 -4.63
C GLU A 107 -4.21 -13.69 -5.34
N PHE A 108 -3.56 -12.56 -5.66
CA PHE A 108 -2.24 -12.57 -6.26
C PHE A 108 -1.19 -13.20 -5.34
N LYS A 109 -1.17 -12.83 -4.05
CA LYS A 109 -0.23 -13.40 -3.07
C LYS A 109 -0.36 -14.92 -3.00
N SER A 110 -1.59 -15.43 -2.93
CA SER A 110 -1.86 -16.87 -2.95
C SER A 110 -1.38 -17.53 -4.24
N LYS A 111 -1.63 -16.93 -5.41
CA LYS A 111 -1.16 -17.45 -6.71
C LYS A 111 0.37 -17.49 -6.80
N ALA A 112 1.04 -16.44 -6.35
CA ALA A 112 2.50 -16.35 -6.35
C ALA A 112 3.12 -17.40 -5.42
N GLU A 113 2.54 -17.59 -4.23
CA GLU A 113 2.99 -18.60 -3.27
C GLU A 113 2.82 -20.02 -3.83
N GLN A 114 1.64 -20.35 -4.37
CA GLN A 114 1.39 -21.65 -5.00
C GLN A 114 2.37 -21.93 -6.14
N TRP A 115 2.68 -20.94 -6.96
CA TRP A 115 3.66 -21.07 -8.03
C TRP A 115 5.08 -21.29 -7.51
N ILE A 116 5.49 -20.56 -6.46
CA ILE A 116 6.80 -20.76 -5.83
C ILE A 116 6.94 -22.18 -5.28
N GLN A 117 5.87 -22.71 -4.68
CA GLN A 117 5.83 -24.06 -4.11
C GLN A 117 5.79 -25.16 -5.19
N SER A 118 5.19 -24.90 -6.35
CA SER A 118 5.12 -25.86 -7.45
C SER A 118 6.38 -25.90 -8.31
N CYS A 119 7.24 -24.88 -8.23
CA CYS A 119 8.50 -24.87 -8.95
C CYS A 119 9.41 -26.02 -8.47
N PRO A 120 10.00 -26.81 -9.39
CA PRO A 120 10.95 -27.84 -9.01
C PRO A 120 12.10 -27.19 -8.24
N VAL A 121 12.49 -27.80 -7.11
CA VAL A 121 13.67 -27.38 -6.37
C VAL A 121 14.84 -27.45 -7.35
N GLN A 122 15.35 -26.29 -7.76
CA GLN A 122 16.60 -26.23 -8.48
C GLN A 122 17.67 -26.74 -7.53
N GLN A 123 17.96 -28.05 -7.60
CA GLN A 123 19.15 -28.61 -7.00
C GLN A 123 20.31 -27.84 -7.63
N HIS A 124 20.90 -26.93 -6.85
CA HIS A 124 22.15 -26.33 -7.21
C HIS A 124 23.13 -27.50 -7.34
N LEU A 125 23.49 -27.86 -8.57
CA LEU A 125 24.69 -28.62 -8.86
C LEU A 125 25.88 -27.75 -8.44
N SER A 126 26.07 -27.60 -7.12
CA SER A 126 27.37 -27.33 -6.53
C SER A 126 28.12 -28.66 -6.49
N SER A 127 28.42 -29.19 -7.67
CA SER A 127 29.56 -30.10 -7.85
C SER A 127 30.74 -29.24 -8.27
N GLN A 128 31.25 -28.46 -7.32
CA GLN A 128 32.65 -28.05 -7.35
C GLN A 128 33.35 -28.79 -6.21
N SER A 129 33.99 -29.92 -6.54
CA SER A 129 35.29 -30.33 -5.99
C SER A 129 35.56 -31.79 -6.38
N GLU A 130 36.17 -32.01 -7.53
CA GLU A 130 37.25 -32.99 -7.56
C GLU A 130 38.50 -32.23 -7.98
N PHE A 131 39.23 -31.85 -6.93
CA PHE A 131 40.61 -31.44 -6.99
C PHE A 131 41.46 -32.63 -7.47
N THR A 132 42.37 -32.32 -8.40
CA THR A 132 43.60 -33.07 -8.78
C THR A 132 43.44 -34.34 -9.61
#